data_AF-F9EP94-F1
#
_entry.id   AF-F9EP94-F1
#
_cell.length_a   1.000
_cell.length_b   1.000
_cell.length_c   1.000
_cell.angle_alpha   90.00
_cell.angle_beta   90.00
_cell.angle_gamma   90.00
#
_symmetry.space_group_name_H-M   'P 1'
#
loop_
_entity.id
_entity.type
_entity.pdbx_description
1 polymer ?
#
loop_
_entity_poly.entity_id
_entity_poly.type
_entity_poly.pdbx_seq_one_letter_code
_entity_poly.pdbx_strand_id
1 'polypeptide(L)'
;MKKIIIMELILAFSIFYLIKYVPNYENTILVLKDDIKIEREEPLERSEEDLFLLKKNIYIKEISNLNGIWVGKTYSYDELKEMSLFFRWLINEGMVDREEYNKETGYFIIEPNKEFYALSENEVKKKLGTNNLKLKKVEKYMKKYGEKPIFTNFYQGYLSKVRFVKRELSFKKTLGLY
;
A
#
# COMPACT_ATOMS: atom_id res chain seq x y z
N MET A 1 -16.80 -43.74 -2.39
CA MET A 1 -17.69 -42.74 -3.03
C MET A 1 -18.08 -41.62 -2.08
N LYS A 2 -18.86 -41.84 -1.00
CA LYS A 2 -19.29 -40.75 -0.08
C LYS A 2 -18.15 -39.89 0.50
N LYS A 3 -17.03 -40.49 0.92
CA LYS A 3 -15.87 -39.74 1.47
C LYS A 3 -15.16 -38.85 0.44
N ILE A 4 -15.09 -39.28 -0.82
CA ILE A 4 -14.47 -38.51 -1.92
C ILE A 4 -15.32 -37.27 -2.21
N ILE A 5 -16.64 -37.46 -2.32
CA ILE A 5 -17.60 -36.36 -2.54
C ILE A 5 -17.52 -35.33 -1.39
N ILE A 6 -17.40 -35.77 -0.14
CA ILE A 6 -17.24 -34.86 1.02
C ILE A 6 -15.93 -34.07 0.91
N MET A 7 -14.82 -34.72 0.54
CA MET A 7 -13.53 -34.05 0.36
C MET A 7 -13.57 -33.00 -0.76
N GLU A 8 -14.22 -33.32 -1.88
CA GLU A 8 -14.40 -32.39 -3.00
C GLU A 8 -15.25 -31.18 -2.60
N LEU A 9 -16.32 -31.38 -1.84
CA LEU A 9 -17.14 -30.30 -1.30
C LEU A 9 -16.36 -29.37 -0.36
N ILE A 10 -15.57 -29.94 0.56
CA ILE A 10 -14.72 -29.14 1.47
C ILE A 10 -13.70 -28.33 0.67
N LEU A 11 -13.09 -28.93 -0.35
CA LEU A 11 -12.12 -28.27 -1.21
C LEU A 11 -12.77 -27.11 -1.99
N ALA A 12 -13.92 -27.37 -2.62
CA ALA A 12 -14.66 -26.36 -3.37
C ALA A 12 -15.10 -25.19 -2.47
N PHE A 13 -15.58 -25.49 -1.25
CA PHE A 13 -15.97 -24.48 -0.28
C PHE A 13 -14.78 -23.63 0.18
N SER A 14 -13.63 -24.27 0.39
CA SER A 14 -12.39 -23.60 0.78
C SER A 14 -11.88 -22.68 -0.32
N ILE A 15 -11.90 -23.12 -1.58
CA ILE A 15 -11.53 -22.29 -2.75
C ILE A 15 -12.49 -21.10 -2.88
N PHE A 16 -13.80 -21.35 -2.79
CA PHE A 16 -14.81 -20.30 -2.85
C PHE A 16 -14.61 -19.26 -1.73
N TYR A 17 -14.34 -19.73 -0.51
CA TYR A 17 -14.08 -18.88 0.64
C TYR A 17 -12.85 -17.99 0.40
N LEU A 18 -11.74 -18.56 -0.06
CA LEU A 18 -10.52 -17.80 -0.34
C LEU A 18 -10.77 -16.72 -1.41
N ILE A 19 -11.41 -17.08 -2.53
CA ILE A 19 -11.69 -16.13 -3.62
C ILE A 19 -12.57 -14.96 -3.15
N LYS A 20 -13.55 -15.24 -2.28
CA LYS A 20 -14.54 -14.26 -1.85
C LYS A 20 -14.05 -13.36 -0.71
N TYR A 21 -13.27 -13.91 0.22
CA TYR A 21 -12.97 -13.25 1.50
C TYR A 21 -11.50 -12.86 1.67
N VAL A 22 -10.58 -13.47 0.91
CA VAL A 22 -9.16 -13.08 0.96
C VAL A 22 -8.87 -12.15 -0.22
N PRO A 23 -8.36 -10.93 0.03
CA PRO A 23 -7.95 -10.05 -1.07
C PRO A 23 -6.91 -10.76 -1.93
N ASN A 24 -7.27 -10.98 -3.21
CA ASN A 24 -6.38 -11.64 -4.16
C ASN A 24 -5.21 -10.74 -4.54
N TYR A 25 -5.47 -9.44 -4.65
CA TYR A 25 -4.50 -8.46 -5.10
C TYR A 25 -4.59 -7.17 -4.30
N GLU A 26 -3.48 -6.46 -4.27
CA GLU A 26 -3.36 -5.10 -3.79
C GLU A 26 -2.78 -4.23 -4.91
N ASN A 27 -3.38 -3.06 -5.11
CA ASN A 27 -2.89 -2.11 -6.09
C ASN A 27 -1.67 -1.39 -5.52
N THR A 28 -0.68 -1.18 -6.38
CA THR A 28 0.62 -0.61 -6.00
C THR A 28 0.78 0.84 -6.44
N ILE A 29 -0.08 1.36 -7.32
CA ILE A 29 0.01 2.73 -7.84
C ILE A 29 -1.35 3.42 -7.81
N LEU A 30 -1.41 4.68 -7.34
CA LEU A 30 -2.49 5.64 -7.64
C LEU A 30 -1.93 6.64 -8.62
N VAL A 31 -2.56 6.83 -9.77
CA VAL A 31 -2.27 8.01 -10.57
C VAL A 31 -3.15 9.14 -10.06
N LEU A 32 -2.52 10.21 -9.55
CA LEU A 32 -3.25 11.41 -9.16
C LEU A 32 -3.48 12.30 -10.38
N LYS A 33 -2.43 12.49 -11.18
CA LYS A 33 -2.43 13.26 -12.43
C LYS A 33 -1.13 13.00 -13.21
N ASP A 34 -1.21 12.82 -14.53
CA ASP A 34 -0.06 12.66 -15.42
C ASP A 34 1.00 11.70 -14.83
N ASP A 35 2.18 12.22 -14.48
CA ASP A 35 3.31 11.51 -13.87
C ASP A 35 3.29 11.52 -12.32
N ILE A 36 2.39 12.29 -11.71
CA ILE A 36 2.21 12.38 -10.26
C ILE A 36 1.39 11.18 -9.78
N LYS A 37 2.04 10.34 -8.99
CA LYS A 37 1.48 9.08 -8.50
C LYS A 37 1.85 8.82 -7.05
N ILE A 38 0.97 8.08 -6.38
CA ILE A 38 1.25 7.50 -5.07
C ILE A 38 1.62 6.03 -5.26
N GLU A 39 2.78 5.62 -4.78
CA GLU A 39 3.27 4.25 -4.82
C GLU A 39 3.12 3.57 -3.46
N ARG A 40 2.72 2.30 -3.45
CA ARG A 40 2.73 1.49 -2.24
C ARG A 40 4.17 1.05 -1.95
N GLU A 41 4.66 1.35 -0.76
CA GLU A 41 5.91 0.84 -0.22
C GLU A 41 5.58 -0.39 0.64
N GLU A 42 6.08 -1.55 0.21
CA GLU A 42 5.96 -2.77 0.99
C GLU A 42 6.81 -2.66 2.28
N PRO A 43 6.28 -3.09 3.42
CA PRO A 43 7.00 -3.04 4.68
C PRO A 43 8.20 -3.99 4.70
N LEU A 44 9.19 -3.69 5.53
CA LEU A 44 10.33 -4.61 5.75
C LEU A 44 9.92 -5.81 6.59
N GLU A 45 9.04 -5.59 7.57
CA GLU A 45 8.50 -6.65 8.42
C GLU A 45 6.99 -6.82 8.25
N ARG A 46 6.51 -8.07 8.32
CA ARG A 46 5.07 -8.40 8.14
C ARG A 46 4.15 -7.78 9.20
N SER A 47 4.69 -7.33 10.32
CA SER A 47 3.95 -6.66 11.39
C SER A 47 3.72 -5.18 11.11
N GLU A 48 4.41 -4.60 10.14
CA GLU A 48 4.26 -3.19 9.78
C GLU A 48 3.10 -3.00 8.81
N GLU A 49 2.52 -1.80 8.82
CA GLU A 49 1.53 -1.41 7.81
C GLU A 49 2.25 -0.93 6.54
N ASP A 50 1.66 -1.22 5.39
CA ASP A 50 2.09 -0.62 4.13
C ASP A 50 2.04 0.91 4.19
N LEU A 51 3.07 1.53 3.63
CA LEU A 51 3.13 2.98 3.49
C LEU A 51 2.88 3.39 2.05
N PHE A 52 2.55 4.67 1.86
CA PHE A 52 2.19 5.20 0.55
C PHE A 52 3.03 6.44 0.25
N LEU A 53 3.76 6.44 -0.86
CA LEU A 53 4.78 7.41 -1.21
C LEU A 53 4.38 8.22 -2.44
N LEU A 54 4.31 9.55 -2.34
CA LEU A 54 3.96 10.44 -3.46
C LEU A 54 5.18 10.92 -4.26
N LYS A 55 6.28 11.22 -3.56
CA LYS A 55 7.59 11.63 -4.08
C LYS A 55 8.65 11.06 -3.15
N LYS A 56 9.94 11.17 -3.52
CA LYS A 56 11.03 10.75 -2.64
C LYS A 56 10.82 11.32 -1.23
N ASN A 57 10.66 10.43 -0.25
CA ASN A 57 10.45 10.76 1.16
C ASN A 57 9.19 11.61 1.45
N ILE A 58 8.06 11.44 0.73
CA ILE A 58 6.78 12.05 1.14
C ILE A 58 5.73 10.95 1.35
N TYR A 59 5.58 10.53 2.60
CA TYR A 59 4.65 9.49 3.01
C TYR A 59 3.25 10.03 3.29
N ILE A 60 2.25 9.50 2.60
CA ILE A 60 0.88 9.99 2.59
C ILE A 60 -0.01 9.11 3.45
N LYS A 61 -0.67 9.73 4.43
CA LYS A 61 -1.61 9.08 5.33
C LYS A 61 -3.03 9.07 4.76
N GLU A 62 -3.49 10.23 4.32
CA GLU A 62 -4.86 10.42 3.87
C GLU A 62 -4.94 11.36 2.66
N ILE A 63 -5.91 11.11 1.79
CA ILE A 63 -6.17 11.93 0.60
C ILE A 63 -7.67 12.12 0.39
N SER A 64 -8.00 13.12 -0.42
CA SER A 64 -9.32 13.36 -1.00
C SER A 64 -9.16 13.94 -2.39
N ASN A 65 -10.16 13.70 -3.24
CA ASN A 65 -10.26 14.33 -4.56
C ASN A 65 -11.49 15.23 -4.55
N LEU A 66 -11.28 16.52 -4.74
CA LEU A 66 -12.29 17.56 -4.79
C LEU A 66 -12.33 18.10 -6.22
N ASN A 67 -13.18 17.50 -7.05
CA ASN A 67 -13.38 17.89 -8.46
C ASN A 67 -12.07 17.96 -9.26
N GLY A 68 -11.23 16.93 -9.16
CA GLY A 68 -9.94 16.88 -9.87
C GLY A 68 -8.78 17.56 -9.14
N ILE A 69 -9.02 18.23 -8.01
CA ILE A 69 -7.98 18.71 -7.11
C ILE A 69 -7.73 17.65 -6.05
N TRP A 70 -6.50 17.15 -5.97
CA TRP A 70 -6.11 16.26 -4.89
C TRP A 70 -5.63 17.06 -3.69
N VAL A 71 -6.14 16.71 -2.53
CA VAL A 71 -5.66 17.22 -1.24
C VAL A 71 -5.25 16.02 -0.40
N GLY A 72 -4.15 16.15 0.34
CA GLY A 72 -3.76 15.09 1.24
C GLY A 72 -2.98 15.56 2.44
N LYS A 73 -2.77 14.59 3.32
CA LYS A 73 -2.09 14.73 4.60
C LYS A 73 -1.00 13.68 4.69
N THR A 74 0.20 14.11 5.05
CA THR A 74 1.35 13.24 5.25
C THR A 74 1.36 12.66 6.66
N TYR A 75 2.13 11.60 6.85
CA TYR A 75 2.52 11.19 8.19
C TYR A 75 3.52 12.20 8.77
N SER A 76 3.52 12.33 10.10
CA SER A 76 4.59 13.03 10.80
C SER A 76 5.83 12.15 10.98
N TYR A 77 6.96 12.80 11.24
CA TYR A 77 8.23 12.12 11.53
C TYR A 77 8.11 11.06 12.63
N ASP A 78 7.45 11.42 13.74
CA ASP A 78 7.35 10.53 14.91
C ASP A 78 6.44 9.33 14.61
N GLU A 79 5.35 9.51 13.85
CA GLU A 79 4.50 8.40 13.40
C GLU A 79 5.28 7.43 12.52
N LEU A 80 6.04 7.91 11.54
CA LEU A 80 6.81 7.05 10.64
C LEU A 80 7.94 6.32 11.38
N LYS A 81 8.61 6.99 12.32
CA LYS A 81 9.66 6.39 13.13
C LYS A 81 9.13 5.22 13.97
N GLU A 82 7.89 5.29 14.43
CA GLU A 82 7.24 4.21 15.16
C GLU A 82 6.83 3.06 14.23
N MET A 83 6.22 3.40 13.09
CA MET A 83 5.55 2.44 12.20
C MET A 83 6.47 1.72 11.21
N SER A 84 7.64 2.28 10.86
CA SER A 84 8.49 1.75 9.76
C SER A 84 9.96 1.64 10.13
N LEU A 85 10.48 0.41 10.08
CA LEU A 85 11.89 0.05 10.16
C LEU A 85 12.68 0.67 9.00
N PHE A 86 12.11 0.69 7.80
CA PHE A 86 12.76 1.29 6.64
C PHE A 86 12.99 2.78 6.88
N PHE A 87 11.97 3.46 7.40
CA PHE A 87 12.09 4.87 7.76
C PHE A 87 13.12 5.10 8.87
N ARG A 88 13.17 4.24 9.90
CA ARG A 88 14.24 4.27 10.91
C ARG A 88 15.63 4.09 10.31
N TRP A 89 15.77 3.21 9.33
CA TRP A 89 17.02 3.02 8.60
C TRP A 89 17.40 4.28 7.82
N LEU A 90 16.47 4.90 7.08
CA LEU A 90 16.71 6.16 6.36
C LEU A 90 17.19 7.29 7.29
N ILE A 91 16.62 7.38 8.50
CA ILE A 91 17.06 8.32 9.53
C ILE A 91 18.51 8.05 9.93
N ASN A 92 18.86 6.78 10.21
CA ASN A 92 20.20 6.40 10.67
C ASN A 92 21.27 6.64 9.59
N GLU A 93 20.91 6.50 8.30
CA GLU A 93 21.78 6.81 7.17
C GLU A 93 21.86 8.33 6.85
N GLY A 94 21.16 9.18 7.61
CA GLY A 94 21.11 10.62 7.38
C GLY A 94 20.43 11.01 6.06
N MET A 95 19.57 10.14 5.52
CA MET A 95 18.85 10.36 4.25
C MET A 95 17.52 11.12 4.42
N VAL A 96 17.10 11.36 5.66
CA VAL A 96 15.87 12.05 6.03
C VAL A 96 16.17 13.05 7.14
N ASP A 97 15.82 14.31 6.92
CA ASP A 97 15.82 15.33 7.97
C ASP A 97 14.44 15.39 8.65
N ARG A 98 14.44 15.59 9.96
CA ARG A 98 13.22 15.83 10.73
C ARG A 98 12.48 17.08 10.27
N GLU A 99 13.20 18.12 9.82
CA GLU A 99 12.61 19.38 9.38
C GLU A 99 11.72 19.21 8.13
N GLU A 100 12.03 18.23 7.27
CA GLU A 100 11.21 17.88 6.09
C GLU A 100 9.82 17.37 6.49
N TYR A 101 9.66 16.88 7.72
CA TYR A 101 8.44 16.26 8.25
C TYR A 101 7.78 17.10 9.35
N ASN A 102 7.91 18.43 9.27
CA ASN A 102 7.31 19.33 10.24
C ASN A 102 5.79 19.07 10.39
N LYS A 103 5.36 18.81 11.64
CA LYS A 103 3.98 18.46 12.01
C LYS A 103 2.97 19.57 11.66
N GLU A 104 3.41 20.82 11.61
CA GLU A 104 2.54 21.97 11.35
C GLU A 104 2.19 22.14 9.87
N THR A 105 2.97 21.52 8.98
CA THR A 105 2.89 21.70 7.52
C THR A 105 2.68 20.39 6.75
N GLY A 106 2.03 19.41 7.37
CA GLY A 106 1.82 18.08 6.78
C GLY A 106 0.73 17.97 5.71
N TYR A 107 0.27 19.06 5.08
CA TYR A 107 -0.74 18.99 4.02
C TYR A 107 -0.18 19.41 2.65
N PHE A 108 -0.80 18.88 1.60
CA PHE A 108 -0.49 19.23 0.21
C PHE A 108 -1.76 19.39 -0.64
N ILE A 109 -1.62 20.11 -1.74
CA ILE A 109 -2.62 20.26 -2.79
C ILE A 109 -1.95 20.00 -4.14
N ILE A 110 -2.55 19.14 -4.96
CA ILE A 110 -2.18 18.95 -6.37
C ILE A 110 -3.37 19.38 -7.22
N GLU A 111 -3.17 20.48 -7.93
CA GLU A 111 -4.08 21.04 -8.92
C GLU A 111 -3.62 20.65 -10.34
N PRO A 112 -4.45 20.86 -11.37
CA PRO A 112 -4.06 20.54 -12.74
C PRO A 112 -2.76 21.20 -13.23
N ASN A 113 -2.38 22.36 -12.72
CA ASN A 113 -1.20 23.08 -13.22
C ASN A 113 -0.20 23.44 -12.11
N LYS A 114 -0.47 23.02 -10.86
CA LYS A 114 0.28 23.50 -9.72
C LYS A 114 0.24 22.51 -8.56
N GLU A 115 1.35 22.45 -7.84
CA GLU A 115 1.48 21.64 -6.64
C GLU A 115 1.90 22.55 -5.48
N PHE A 116 1.32 22.29 -4.31
CA PHE A 116 1.67 22.95 -3.06
C PHE A 116 1.93 21.88 -2.02
N TYR A 117 3.09 21.96 -1.37
CA TYR A 117 3.48 21.10 -0.27
C TYR A 117 3.75 21.95 0.96
N ALA A 118 4.00 21.29 2.09
CA ALA A 118 4.33 21.96 3.34
C ALA A 118 3.26 22.99 3.76
N LEU A 119 1.98 22.67 3.60
CA LEU A 119 0.87 23.53 4.01
C LEU A 119 0.31 23.10 5.36
N SER A 120 -0.13 24.08 6.15
CA SER A 120 -1.03 23.81 7.28
C SER A 120 -2.45 23.51 6.81
N GLU A 121 -3.23 22.84 7.66
CA GLU A 121 -4.64 22.55 7.35
C GLU A 121 -5.45 23.83 7.07
N ASN A 122 -5.17 24.91 7.80
CA ASN A 122 -5.86 26.18 7.65
C ASN A 122 -5.54 26.84 6.31
N GLU A 123 -4.29 26.77 5.85
CA GLU A 123 -3.91 27.29 4.53
C GLU A 123 -4.61 26.51 3.42
N VAL A 124 -4.70 25.19 3.55
CA VAL A 124 -5.42 24.35 2.58
C VAL A 124 -6.90 24.72 2.55
N LYS A 125 -7.56 24.80 3.70
CA LYS A 125 -8.97 25.19 3.81
C LYS A 125 -9.23 26.58 3.21
N LYS A 126 -8.36 27.54 3.48
CA LYS A 126 -8.44 28.91 2.94
C LYS A 126 -8.24 28.92 1.42
N LYS A 127 -7.25 28.20 0.90
CA LYS A 127 -6.99 28.10 -0.55
C LYS A 127 -8.16 27.44 -1.30
N LEU A 128 -8.72 26.39 -0.73
CA LEU A 128 -9.81 25.62 -1.35
C LEU A 128 -11.21 26.19 -1.07
N GLY A 129 -11.32 27.21 -0.22
CA GLY A 129 -12.61 27.80 0.18
C GLY A 129 -13.56 26.81 0.86
N THR A 130 -13.02 25.81 1.56
CA THR A 130 -13.82 24.76 2.25
C THR A 130 -13.34 24.56 3.67
N ASN A 131 -14.29 24.32 4.59
CA ASN A 131 -13.98 23.97 5.98
C ASN A 131 -13.84 22.46 6.19
N ASN A 132 -14.18 21.64 5.20
CA ASN A 132 -14.18 20.18 5.31
C ASN A 132 -13.48 19.53 4.11
N LEU A 133 -12.30 18.95 4.36
CA LEU A 133 -11.46 18.29 3.35
C LEU A 133 -11.90 16.84 3.05
N LYS A 134 -12.68 16.21 3.94
CA LYS A 134 -13.18 14.82 3.81
C LYS A 134 -12.09 13.79 3.46
N LEU A 135 -10.90 13.94 4.03
CA LEU A 135 -9.77 13.04 3.83
C LEU A 135 -10.12 11.60 4.25
N LYS A 136 -9.55 10.62 3.54
CA LYS A 136 -9.65 9.19 3.86
C LYS A 136 -8.29 8.54 3.63
N LYS A 137 -8.03 7.43 4.33
CA LYS A 137 -6.81 6.62 4.12
C LYS A 137 -6.57 6.35 2.62
N VAL A 138 -5.31 6.50 2.18
CA VAL A 138 -4.89 6.24 0.79
C VAL A 138 -5.34 4.87 0.31
N GLU A 139 -5.27 3.86 1.18
CA GLU A 139 -5.68 2.48 0.92
C GLU A 139 -7.11 2.36 0.34
N LYS A 140 -8.02 3.25 0.75
CA LYS A 140 -9.39 3.27 0.22
C LYS A 140 -9.45 3.71 -1.24
N TYR A 141 -8.58 4.64 -1.63
CA TYR A 141 -8.46 5.08 -3.01
C TYR A 141 -7.67 4.05 -3.83
N MET A 142 -6.62 3.44 -3.27
CA MET A 142 -5.92 2.29 -3.88
C MET A 142 -6.89 1.19 -4.31
N LYS A 143 -7.74 0.73 -3.38
CA LYS A 143 -8.70 -0.34 -3.66
C LYS A 143 -9.70 0.01 -4.77
N LYS A 144 -10.03 1.30 -4.92
CA LYS A 144 -11.07 1.74 -5.87
C LYS A 144 -10.52 2.15 -7.24
N TYR A 145 -9.37 2.80 -7.27
CA TYR A 145 -8.83 3.45 -8.46
C TYR A 145 -7.34 3.15 -8.70
N GLY A 146 -6.73 2.32 -7.84
CA GLY A 146 -5.33 1.96 -8.00
C GLY A 146 -5.11 1.02 -9.19
N GLU A 147 -3.87 0.99 -9.63
CA GLU A 147 -3.39 0.22 -10.76
C GLU A 147 -2.24 -0.73 -10.34
N LYS A 148 -1.79 -1.54 -11.29
CA LYS A 148 -0.71 -2.53 -11.12
C LYS A 148 -0.95 -3.45 -9.93
N PRO A 149 -2.01 -4.29 -9.99
CA PRO A 149 -2.32 -5.24 -8.94
C PRO A 149 -1.19 -6.25 -8.78
N ILE A 150 -0.71 -6.42 -7.56
CA ILE A 150 0.18 -7.51 -7.17
C ILE A 150 -0.57 -8.48 -6.28
N PHE A 151 -0.19 -9.77 -6.30
CA PHE A 151 -0.75 -10.73 -5.37
C PHE A 151 -0.47 -10.29 -3.93
N THR A 152 -1.42 -10.47 -3.03
CA THR A 152 -1.17 -10.18 -1.61
C THR A 152 -0.13 -11.14 -1.04
N ASN A 153 0.49 -10.75 0.08
CA ASN A 153 1.50 -11.55 0.78
C ASN A 153 1.04 -13.00 1.04
N PHE A 154 -0.26 -13.21 1.29
CA PHE A 154 -0.86 -14.54 1.41
C PHE A 154 -0.65 -15.38 0.15
N TYR A 155 -1.07 -14.87 -1.00
CA TYR A 155 -0.95 -15.58 -2.29
C TYR A 155 0.49 -15.67 -2.75
N GLN A 156 1.32 -14.64 -2.52
CA GLN A 156 2.76 -14.72 -2.82
C GLN A 156 3.45 -15.81 -2.00
N GLY A 157 3.14 -15.92 -0.70
CA GLY A 157 3.65 -16.98 0.17
C GLY A 157 3.20 -18.37 -0.27
N TYR A 158 1.91 -18.50 -0.63
CA TYR A 158 1.38 -19.75 -1.17
C TYR A 158 2.09 -20.17 -2.47
N LEU A 159 2.21 -19.26 -3.44
CA LEU A 159 2.89 -19.50 -4.72
C LEU A 159 4.36 -19.86 -4.53
N SER A 160 5.03 -19.26 -3.54
CA SER A 160 6.41 -19.58 -3.19
C SER A 160 6.53 -21.00 -2.66
N LYS A 161 5.61 -21.43 -1.78
CA LYS A 161 5.57 -22.80 -1.26
C LYS A 161 5.28 -23.83 -2.35
N VAL A 162 4.34 -23.53 -3.26
CA VAL A 162 4.03 -24.41 -4.42
C VAL A 162 5.27 -24.55 -5.33
N ARG A 163 5.96 -23.44 -5.62
CA ARG A 163 7.21 -23.46 -6.41
C ARG A 163 8.29 -24.32 -5.74
N PHE A 164 8.45 -24.19 -4.42
CA PHE A 164 9.40 -25.00 -3.65
C PHE A 164 9.08 -26.50 -3.73
N VAL A 165 7.83 -26.90 -3.46
CA VAL A 165 7.40 -28.31 -3.52
C VAL A 165 7.57 -28.88 -4.93
N LYS A 166 7.21 -28.12 -5.97
CA LYS A 166 7.41 -28.54 -7.37
C LYS A 166 8.88 -28.81 -7.67
N ARG A 167 9.79 -27.95 -7.20
CA ARG A 167 11.23 -28.12 -7.35
C ARG A 167 11.73 -29.37 -6.63
N GLU A 168 11.33 -29.58 -5.38
CA GLU A 168 11.64 -30.79 -4.60
C GLU A 168 11.18 -32.08 -5.30
N LEU A 169 9.93 -32.13 -5.76
CA LEU A 169 9.41 -33.30 -6.48
C LEU A 169 10.17 -33.55 -7.78
N SER A 170 10.48 -32.48 -8.54
CA SER A 170 11.30 -32.62 -9.75
C SER A 170 12.70 -33.14 -9.44
N PHE A 171 13.32 -32.69 -8.34
CA PHE A 171 14.64 -33.12 -7.91
C PHE A 171 14.67 -34.58 -7.49
N LYS A 172 13.69 -35.03 -6.69
CA LYS A 172 13.54 -36.44 -6.29
C LYS A 172 13.29 -37.36 -7.47
N LYS A 173 12.56 -36.91 -8.49
CA LYS A 173 12.36 -37.65 -9.75
C LYS A 173 13.68 -37.80 -10.52
N THR A 174 14.53 -36.78 -10.55
CA THR A 174 15.85 -36.83 -11.20
C THR A 174 16.82 -37.77 -10.48
N LEU A 175 16.71 -37.91 -9.15
CA LEU A 175 17.55 -38.82 -8.34
C LEU A 175 17.04 -40.26 -8.26
N GLY A 176 15.92 -40.60 -8.93
CA GLY A 176 15.34 -41.95 -8.88
C GLY A 176 14.83 -42.36 -7.50
N LEU A 177 14.45 -41.40 -6.65
CA LEU A 177 13.96 -41.62 -5.29
C LEU A 177 12.44 -41.90 -5.22
N TYR A 178 11.82 -42.26 -6.35
CA TYR A 178 10.41 -42.63 -6.49
C TYR A 178 10.27 -43.83 -7.43
#